data_AF-A0A1B7W1C8-F1
#
_entry.id   AF-A0A1B7W1C8-F1
#
_cell.length_a   1.000
_cell.length_b   1.000
_cell.length_c   1.000
_cell.angle_alpha   90.00
_cell.angle_beta   90.00
_cell.angle_gamma   90.00
#
_symmetry.space_group_name_H-M   'P 1'
#
loop_
_entity.id
_entity.type
_entity.pdbx_description
1 polymer ?
#
loop_
_entity_poly.entity_id
_entity_poly.type
_entity_poly.pdbx_seq_one_letter_code
_entity_poly.pdbx_strand_id
1 'polypeptide(L)'
;MVGNLLTIVLFTFKQRCLVYFAVDSEQVWMTTKLAKENTYFLPFNKGHNHGAGNPIGNNGEYRTSYLWLEVLQKDSLLDILARFLHLKVKETKIITDTGIKYQKKETLIFPRYHQLNLVRKLIKHSQENKAGHNYLIQHSAGSGKSNSIAWLAHRLANLHDHQNEKIFHTVV
;
A
#
# COMPACT_ATOMS: atom_id res chain seq x y z
N MET A 1 -0.23 35.26 7.29
CA MET A 1 -1.17 34.30 7.90
C MET A 1 -1.07 32.96 7.16
N VAL A 2 -0.15 32.07 7.55
CA VAL A 2 -0.20 30.67 7.10
C VAL A 2 -1.00 29.93 8.16
N GLY A 3 -2.30 29.79 7.94
CA GLY A 3 -3.17 29.01 8.81
C GLY A 3 -2.59 27.61 9.00
N ASN A 4 -2.61 27.10 10.23
CA ASN A 4 -2.06 25.80 10.56
C ASN A 4 -2.75 24.74 9.67
N LEU A 5 -2.04 24.21 8.66
CA LEU A 5 -2.63 23.24 7.71
C LEU A 5 -3.29 22.05 8.44
N LEU A 6 -2.81 21.72 9.64
CA LEU A 6 -3.33 20.65 10.50
C LEU A 6 -4.74 20.90 11.06
N THR A 7 -5.28 22.11 10.99
CA THR A 7 -6.66 22.43 11.43
C THR A 7 -7.69 22.31 10.32
N ILE A 8 -7.26 22.17 9.05
CA ILE A 8 -8.17 21.97 7.93
C ILE A 8 -8.60 20.49 7.96
N VAL A 9 -9.91 20.24 8.07
CA VAL A 9 -10.50 18.89 8.14
C VAL A 9 -10.02 17.97 7.02
N LEU A 10 -9.70 18.54 5.85
CA LEU A 10 -9.11 17.81 4.72
C LEU A 10 -7.80 17.11 5.09
N PHE A 11 -6.94 17.76 5.87
CA PHE A 11 -5.59 17.29 6.21
C PHE A 11 -5.51 16.53 7.53
N THR A 12 -6.62 16.44 8.26
CA THR A 12 -6.71 15.68 9.50
C THR A 12 -6.49 14.20 9.22
N PHE A 13 -5.57 13.59 9.96
CA PHE A 13 -5.25 12.17 9.86
C PHE A 13 -6.51 11.30 9.90
N LYS A 14 -6.60 10.33 8.99
CA LYS A 14 -7.66 9.32 8.84
C LYS A 14 -9.10 9.84 8.64
N GLN A 15 -9.30 11.12 8.30
CA GLN A 15 -10.65 11.67 8.11
C GLN A 15 -11.08 11.78 6.64
N ARG A 16 -10.38 12.60 5.83
CA ARG A 16 -10.76 12.89 4.44
C ARG A 16 -9.70 12.45 3.45
N CYS A 17 -8.45 12.91 3.62
CA CYS A 17 -7.33 12.45 2.81
C CYS A 17 -6.65 11.23 3.45
N LEU A 18 -6.63 10.11 2.72
CA LEU A 18 -6.07 8.83 3.17
C LEU A 18 -4.62 8.64 2.71
N VAL A 19 -4.23 9.33 1.65
CA VAL A 19 -2.87 9.34 1.08
C VAL A 19 -2.62 10.69 0.39
N TYR A 20 -1.38 11.15 0.44
CA TYR A 20 -0.87 12.32 -0.26
C TYR A 20 0.23 11.87 -1.20
N PHE A 21 0.16 12.27 -2.48
CA PHE A 21 1.19 12.00 -3.47
C PHE A 21 1.98 13.28 -3.77
N ALA A 22 3.31 13.16 -3.81
CA ALA A 22 4.22 14.14 -4.37
C ALA A 22 4.81 13.54 -5.65
N VAL A 23 4.66 14.24 -6.78
CA VAL A 23 4.87 13.68 -8.12
C VAL A 23 5.66 14.68 -8.97
N ASP A 24 6.69 14.18 -9.65
CA ASP A 24 7.34 14.86 -10.77
C ASP A 24 7.26 13.97 -12.03
N SER A 25 8.02 14.29 -13.09
CA SER A 25 8.04 13.51 -14.33
C SER A 25 8.69 12.12 -14.19
N GLU A 26 9.48 11.91 -13.14
CA GLU A 26 10.36 10.76 -12.94
C GLU A 26 9.92 9.85 -11.78
N GLN A 27 9.42 10.42 -10.68
CA GLN A 27 9.18 9.76 -9.40
C GLN A 27 7.84 10.13 -8.76
N VAL A 28 7.31 9.16 -8.03
CA VAL A 28 6.15 9.30 -7.16
C VAL A 28 6.54 8.94 -5.74
N TRP A 29 6.26 9.84 -4.81
CA TRP A 29 6.40 9.66 -3.38
C TRP A 29 5.05 9.82 -2.71
N MET A 30 4.86 9.14 -1.58
CA MET A 30 3.59 9.20 -0.86
C MET A 30 3.75 9.27 0.65
N THR A 31 2.75 9.82 1.33
CA THR A 31 2.60 9.73 2.78
C THR A 31 1.13 9.58 3.16
N THR A 32 0.84 8.97 4.31
CA THR A 32 -0.52 8.87 4.86
C THR A 32 -0.76 9.85 6.01
N LYS A 33 0.26 10.64 6.39
CA LYS A 33 0.16 11.63 7.45
C LYS A 33 1.12 12.79 7.20
N LEU A 34 0.58 14.00 7.08
CA LEU A 34 1.36 15.23 7.12
C LEU A 34 1.72 15.58 8.57
N ALA A 35 2.98 15.90 8.81
CA ALA A 35 3.55 16.21 10.12
C ALA A 35 4.56 17.37 10.04
N LYS A 36 4.30 18.37 9.18
CA LYS A 36 5.22 19.49 8.88
C LYS A 36 6.59 18.95 8.46
N GLU A 37 7.67 19.42 9.06
CA GLU A 37 9.05 18.99 8.80
C GLU A 37 9.28 17.50 9.13
N ASN A 38 8.46 16.92 10.02
CA ASN A 38 8.52 15.50 10.37
C ASN A 38 7.71 14.61 9.42
N THR A 39 7.21 15.15 8.29
CA THR A 39 6.49 14.36 7.30
C THR A 39 7.45 13.37 6.65
N TYR A 40 7.13 12.08 6.79
CA TYR A 40 7.92 11.03 6.18
C TYR A 40 7.24 10.53 4.90
N PHE A 41 7.96 10.61 3.78
CA PHE A 41 7.53 10.13 2.48
C PHE A 41 8.16 8.78 2.16
N LEU A 42 7.36 7.90 1.59
CA LEU A 42 7.75 6.60 1.08
C LEU A 42 7.73 6.61 -0.45
N PRO A 43 8.67 5.93 -1.13
CA PRO A 43 8.61 5.79 -2.57
C PRO A 43 7.40 4.95 -2.98
N PHE A 44 6.69 5.40 -4.01
CA PHE A 44 5.58 4.70 -4.65
C PHE A 44 5.92 4.37 -6.12
N ASN A 45 7.19 4.11 -6.39
CA ASN A 45 7.74 3.85 -7.72
C ASN A 45 7.61 2.37 -8.12
N LYS A 46 7.54 2.11 -9.44
CA LYS A 46 7.51 0.78 -10.09
C LYS A 46 8.77 -0.05 -9.82
N GLY A 47 9.90 0.61 -9.59
CA GLY A 47 11.23 0.00 -9.70
C GLY A 47 11.69 -0.04 -11.16
N HIS A 48 13.00 -0.02 -11.38
CA HIS A 48 13.59 -0.09 -12.71
C HIS A 48 14.89 -0.89 -12.67
N ASN A 49 15.03 -1.92 -13.51
CA ASN A 49 16.22 -2.78 -13.60
C ASN A 49 16.74 -3.27 -12.23
N HIS A 50 15.85 -3.83 -11.41
CA HIS A 50 16.13 -4.28 -10.03
C HIS A 50 16.46 -3.16 -9.02
N GLY A 51 16.35 -1.89 -9.42
CA GLY A 51 16.62 -0.72 -8.60
C GLY A 51 15.40 0.17 -8.34
N ALA A 52 15.67 1.36 -7.80
CA ALA A 52 14.69 2.40 -7.53
C ALA A 52 14.25 3.14 -8.82
N GLY A 53 13.26 4.04 -8.69
CA GLY A 53 12.73 4.81 -9.81
C GLY A 53 11.67 4.06 -10.62
N ASN A 54 11.32 4.59 -11.78
CA ASN A 54 10.28 4.06 -12.66
C ASN A 54 10.89 3.70 -14.02
N PRO A 55 10.34 2.76 -14.80
CA PRO A 55 10.73 2.59 -16.20
C PRO A 55 10.29 3.80 -17.05
N ILE A 56 10.85 3.91 -18.26
CA ILE A 56 10.39 4.90 -19.25
C ILE A 56 8.92 4.58 -19.59
N GLY A 57 8.08 5.62 -19.68
CA GLY A 57 6.69 5.47 -20.10
C GLY A 57 6.59 5.06 -21.56
N ASN A 58 5.50 4.37 -21.93
CA ASN A 58 5.30 3.97 -23.32
C ASN A 58 4.88 5.19 -24.16
N ASN A 59 5.19 5.18 -25.47
CA ASN A 59 4.69 6.19 -26.42
C ASN A 59 4.94 7.66 -25.99
N GLY A 60 6.07 7.93 -25.35
CA GLY A 60 6.43 9.28 -24.90
C GLY A 60 5.77 9.73 -23.59
N GLU A 61 5.07 8.84 -22.88
CA GLU A 61 4.53 9.12 -21.56
C GLU A 61 5.60 9.39 -20.50
N TYR A 62 5.26 10.20 -19.50
CA TYR A 62 6.08 10.36 -18.30
C TYR A 62 6.26 9.04 -17.56
N ARG A 63 7.38 8.88 -16.87
CA ARG A 63 7.67 7.66 -16.08
C ARG A 63 6.68 7.46 -14.94
N THR A 64 5.99 8.52 -14.53
CA THR A 64 4.96 8.54 -13.49
C THR A 64 3.54 8.29 -14.02
N SER A 65 3.37 8.04 -15.33
CA SER A 65 2.04 7.90 -15.96
C SER A 65 1.17 6.81 -15.37
N TYR A 66 1.79 5.75 -14.87
CA TYR A 66 1.10 4.66 -14.17
C TYR A 66 0.28 5.12 -12.97
N LEU A 67 0.61 6.26 -12.36
CA LEU A 67 -0.17 6.78 -11.25
C LEU A 67 -1.61 7.08 -11.70
N TRP A 68 -1.80 7.78 -12.82
CA TRP A 68 -3.14 8.07 -13.32
C TRP A 68 -3.70 6.97 -14.23
N LEU A 69 -2.86 6.30 -15.03
CA LEU A 69 -3.33 5.27 -15.98
C LEU A 69 -3.67 3.93 -15.32
N GLU A 70 -3.05 3.60 -14.19
CA GLU A 70 -3.26 2.32 -13.51
C GLU A 70 -3.80 2.50 -12.09
N VAL A 71 -3.13 3.31 -11.27
CA VAL A 71 -3.37 3.32 -9.82
C VAL A 71 -4.64 4.08 -9.45
N LEU A 72 -4.81 5.30 -9.97
CA LEU A 72 -5.93 6.19 -9.68
C LEU A 72 -7.18 5.93 -10.54
N GLN A 73 -7.13 4.94 -11.43
CA GLN A 73 -8.33 4.48 -12.13
C GLN A 73 -9.40 4.06 -11.11
N LYS A 74 -10.67 4.37 -11.38
CA LYS A 74 -11.79 4.19 -10.45
C LYS A 74 -11.77 2.83 -9.76
N ASP A 75 -11.73 1.76 -10.55
CA ASP A 75 -11.79 0.39 -10.01
C ASP A 75 -10.53 0.02 -9.22
N SER A 76 -9.36 0.49 -9.68
CA SER A 76 -8.10 0.28 -8.97
C SER A 76 -8.09 1.01 -7.63
N LEU A 77 -8.54 2.27 -7.60
CA LEU A 77 -8.59 3.06 -6.38
C LEU A 77 -9.58 2.46 -5.38
N LEU A 78 -10.77 2.05 -5.82
CA LEU A 78 -11.75 1.39 -4.97
C LEU A 78 -11.23 0.05 -4.42
N ASP A 79 -10.53 -0.76 -5.24
CA ASP A 79 -9.87 -1.99 -4.80
C ASP A 79 -8.79 -1.70 -3.73
N ILE A 80 -7.97 -0.67 -3.92
CA ILE A 80 -6.96 -0.25 -2.94
C ILE A 80 -7.61 0.15 -1.61
N LEU A 81 -8.63 1.00 -1.66
CA LEU A 81 -9.31 1.49 -0.46
C LEU A 81 -10.03 0.36 0.29
N ALA A 82 -10.68 -0.56 -0.42
CA ALA A 82 -11.44 -1.64 0.18
C ALA A 82 -10.56 -2.80 0.69
N ARG A 83 -9.45 -3.10 0.00
CA ARG A 83 -8.70 -4.35 0.22
C ARG A 83 -7.26 -4.19 0.70
N PHE A 84 -6.67 -3.01 0.55
CA PHE A 84 -5.27 -2.77 0.91
C PHE A 84 -5.11 -1.75 2.04
N LEU A 85 -5.95 -0.71 2.09
CA LEU A 85 -5.85 0.31 3.12
C LEU A 85 -6.17 -0.28 4.50
N HIS A 86 -5.24 -0.16 5.45
CA HIS A 86 -5.44 -0.71 6.80
C HIS A 86 -4.89 0.22 7.89
N LEU A 87 -5.66 0.38 8.97
CA LEU A 87 -5.24 1.12 10.15
C LEU A 87 -4.53 0.19 11.13
N LYS A 88 -3.20 0.29 11.18
CA LYS A 88 -2.39 -0.43 12.17
C LYS A 88 -2.43 0.29 13.50
N VAL A 89 -2.86 -0.41 14.55
CA VAL A 89 -2.81 0.07 15.92
C VAL A 89 -1.69 -0.67 16.66
N LYS A 90 -0.81 0.08 17.31
CA LYS A 90 0.18 -0.46 18.25
C LYS A 90 -0.05 0.14 19.62
N GLU A 91 -0.13 -0.70 20.64
CA GLU A 91 -0.14 -0.26 22.03
C GLU A 91 1.24 -0.49 22.62
N THR A 92 1.76 0.53 23.29
CA THR A 92 3.08 0.48 23.93
C THR A 92 2.93 0.79 25.39
N LYS A 93 3.47 -0.10 26.23
CA LYS A 93 3.52 0.07 27.68
C LYS A 93 4.62 1.07 28.01
N ILE A 94 4.24 2.17 28.65
CA ILE A 94 5.15 3.19 29.17
C ILE A 94 5.11 3.09 30.69
N ILE A 95 6.29 2.86 31.29
CA ILE A 95 6.45 2.95 32.74
C ILE A 95 6.61 4.42 33.07
N THR A 96 5.78 4.90 33.98
CA THR A 96 5.78 6.27 34.50
C THR A 96 5.94 6.22 36.01
N ASP A 97 6.34 7.32 36.63
CA ASP A 97 6.55 7.41 38.08
C ASP A 97 5.27 7.10 38.88
N THR A 98 4.10 7.25 38.25
CA THR A 98 2.78 6.95 38.84
C THR A 98 2.20 5.59 38.41
N GLY A 99 3.00 4.73 37.77
CA GLY A 99 2.59 3.39 37.34
C GLY A 99 2.67 3.16 35.83
N ILE A 100 1.84 2.24 35.32
CA ILE A 100 1.87 1.81 33.92
C ILE A 100 0.84 2.58 33.09
N LYS A 101 1.28 3.23 32.01
CA LYS A 101 0.41 3.87 31.02
C LYS A 101 0.53 3.16 29.67
N TYR A 102 -0.59 2.94 28.99
CA TYR A 102 -0.60 2.43 27.61
C TYR A 102 -0.70 3.59 26.63
N GLN A 103 0.23 3.68 25.69
CA GLN A 103 0.18 4.63 24.59
C GLN A 103 -0.25 3.91 23.31
N LYS A 104 -1.36 4.37 22.73
CA LYS A 104 -1.87 3.90 21.44
C LYS A 104 -1.25 4.72 20.31
N LYS A 105 -0.58 4.06 19.38
CA LYS A 105 -0.06 4.64 18.13
C LYS A 105 -0.83 4.04 16.96
N GLU A 106 -1.55 4.90 16.25
CA GLU A 106 -2.24 4.54 15.01
C GLU A 106 -1.40 4.91 13.79
N THR A 107 -1.38 4.05 12.79
CA THR A 107 -0.65 4.25 11.53
C THR A 107 -1.51 3.74 10.38
N LEU A 108 -1.91 4.64 9.49
CA LEU A 108 -2.64 4.28 8.29
C LEU A 108 -1.64 3.76 7.25
N ILE A 109 -1.86 2.54 6.77
CA ILE A 109 -1.00 1.86 5.80
C ILE A 109 -1.69 1.89 4.44
N PHE A 110 -1.12 2.66 3.53
CA PHE A 110 -1.40 2.58 2.10
C PHE A 110 -0.35 1.66 1.45
N PRO A 111 -0.72 0.75 0.53
CA PRO A 111 0.23 -0.18 -0.06
C PRO A 111 1.29 0.55 -0.86
N ARG A 112 2.55 0.09 -0.82
CA ARG A 112 3.57 0.57 -1.77
C ARG A 112 3.35 -0.11 -3.13
N TYR A 113 3.77 0.53 -4.23
CA TYR A 113 3.46 0.05 -5.57
C TYR A 113 3.88 -1.41 -5.81
N HIS A 114 5.10 -1.80 -5.45
CA HIS A 114 5.56 -3.19 -5.62
C HIS A 114 4.71 -4.20 -4.83
N GLN A 115 4.20 -3.83 -3.66
CA GLN A 115 3.33 -4.67 -2.84
C GLN A 115 1.98 -4.86 -3.51
N LEU A 116 1.40 -3.77 -4.02
CA LEU A 116 0.15 -3.77 -4.77
C LEU A 116 0.27 -4.65 -6.03
N ASN A 117 1.31 -4.41 -6.82
CA ASN A 117 1.60 -5.12 -8.05
C ASN A 117 1.81 -6.62 -7.80
N LEU A 118 2.61 -6.97 -6.78
CA LEU A 118 2.86 -8.35 -6.38
C LEU A 118 1.56 -9.10 -6.07
N VAL A 119 0.74 -8.55 -5.18
CA VAL A 119 -0.52 -9.19 -4.76
C VAL A 119 -1.45 -9.35 -5.96
N ARG A 120 -1.61 -8.31 -6.79
CA ARG A 120 -2.45 -8.38 -7.99
C ARG A 120 -1.98 -9.44 -8.98
N LYS A 121 -0.67 -9.52 -9.26
CA LYS A 121 -0.10 -10.53 -10.16
C LYS A 121 -0.33 -11.95 -9.67
N LEU A 122 -0.08 -12.22 -8.39
CA LEU A 122 -0.26 -13.55 -7.82
C LEU A 122 -1.72 -13.97 -7.80
N ILE A 123 -2.63 -13.03 -7.48
CA ILE A 123 -4.06 -13.33 -7.51
C ILE A 123 -4.52 -13.62 -8.93
N LYS A 124 -4.15 -12.78 -9.91
CA LYS A 124 -4.48 -13.02 -11.32
C LYS A 124 -3.97 -14.38 -11.78
N HIS A 125 -2.71 -14.68 -11.52
CA HIS A 125 -2.12 -15.97 -11.90
C HIS A 125 -2.83 -17.15 -11.26
N SER A 126 -3.15 -17.08 -9.96
CA SER A 126 -3.89 -18.15 -9.27
C SER A 126 -5.33 -18.29 -9.75
N GLN A 127 -5.98 -17.23 -10.25
CA GLN A 127 -7.31 -17.34 -10.86
C GLN A 127 -7.27 -18.11 -12.19
N GLU A 128 -6.25 -17.83 -13.00
CA GLU A 128 -6.06 -18.44 -14.32
C GLU A 128 -5.54 -19.89 -14.20
N ASN A 129 -4.64 -20.16 -13.25
CA ASN A 129 -3.88 -21.41 -13.17
C ASN A 129 -4.24 -22.30 -11.96
N LYS A 130 -5.22 -21.89 -11.14
CA LYS A 130 -5.65 -22.56 -9.91
C LYS A 130 -4.53 -22.69 -8.87
N ALA A 131 -4.74 -23.53 -7.85
CA ALA A 131 -3.76 -23.85 -6.81
C ALA A 131 -2.65 -24.80 -7.32
N GLY A 132 -1.60 -25.00 -6.51
CA GLY A 132 -0.52 -25.97 -6.80
C GLY A 132 0.77 -25.38 -7.38
N HIS A 133 0.89 -24.06 -7.43
CA HIS A 133 2.07 -23.36 -7.97
C HIS A 133 2.96 -22.78 -6.86
N ASN A 134 4.27 -22.81 -7.09
CA ASN A 134 5.26 -22.22 -6.20
C ASN A 134 5.72 -20.86 -6.73
N TYR A 135 5.77 -19.84 -5.86
CA TYR A 135 6.19 -18.49 -6.22
C TYR A 135 7.37 -18.05 -5.37
N LEU A 136 8.45 -17.60 -6.02
CA LEU A 136 9.58 -16.96 -5.35
C LEU A 136 9.46 -15.44 -5.47
N ILE A 137 9.44 -14.76 -4.33
CA ILE A 137 9.24 -13.31 -4.25
C ILE A 137 10.42 -12.70 -3.52
N GLN A 138 11.23 -11.91 -4.22
CA GLN A 138 12.42 -11.28 -3.68
C GLN A 138 12.18 -9.81 -3.38
N HIS A 139 12.12 -9.47 -2.11
CA HIS A 139 12.00 -8.10 -1.64
C HIS A 139 13.11 -7.80 -0.60
N SER A 140 13.67 -6.59 -0.63
CA SER A 140 14.70 -6.14 0.33
C SER A 140 14.20 -6.07 1.78
N ALA A 141 15.13 -6.08 2.75
CA ALA A 141 14.81 -5.86 4.16
C ALA A 141 14.13 -4.49 4.36
N GLY A 142 13.21 -4.40 5.33
CA GLY A 142 12.45 -3.16 5.58
C GLY A 142 11.39 -2.82 4.52
N SER A 143 11.21 -3.65 3.49
CA SER A 143 10.28 -3.33 2.40
C SER A 143 8.79 -3.53 2.73
N GLY A 144 8.45 -3.93 3.96
CA GLY A 144 7.09 -4.22 4.37
C GLY A 144 6.54 -5.54 3.82
N LYS A 145 7.40 -6.55 3.55
CA LYS A 145 7.00 -7.90 3.07
C LYS A 145 5.82 -8.51 3.83
N SER A 146 5.78 -8.35 5.15
CA SER A 146 4.69 -8.89 5.98
C SER A 146 3.31 -8.35 5.59
N ASN A 147 3.21 -7.09 5.14
CA ASN A 147 1.94 -6.55 4.66
C ASN A 147 1.52 -7.23 3.35
N SER A 148 2.47 -7.46 2.43
CA SER A 148 2.21 -8.17 1.18
C SER A 148 1.70 -9.60 1.42
N ILE A 149 2.31 -10.31 2.38
CA ILE A 149 1.88 -11.66 2.77
C ILE A 149 0.46 -11.61 3.35
N ALA A 150 0.19 -10.70 4.28
CA ALA A 150 -1.13 -10.56 4.90
C ALA A 150 -2.23 -10.24 3.87
N TRP A 151 -1.99 -9.29 2.96
CA TRP A 151 -2.92 -8.96 1.88
C TRP A 151 -3.12 -10.13 0.92
N LEU A 152 -2.05 -10.84 0.57
CA LEU A 152 -2.13 -12.01 -0.30
C LEU A 152 -2.95 -13.13 0.36
N ALA A 153 -2.66 -13.48 1.61
CA ALA A 153 -3.36 -14.52 2.34
C ALA A 153 -4.88 -14.22 2.42
N HIS A 154 -5.23 -12.99 2.79
CA HIS A 154 -6.63 -12.55 2.83
C HIS A 154 -7.31 -12.63 1.45
N ARG A 155 -6.59 -12.30 0.38
CA ARG A 155 -7.11 -12.38 -1.00
C ARG A 155 -7.28 -13.82 -1.46
N LEU A 156 -6.33 -14.71 -1.18
CA LEU A 156 -6.38 -16.12 -1.56
C LEU A 156 -7.52 -16.86 -0.84
N ALA A 157 -7.77 -16.55 0.43
CA ALA A 157 -8.84 -17.17 1.22
C ALA A 157 -10.26 -16.94 0.66
N ASN A 158 -10.42 -15.86 -0.13
CA ASN A 158 -11.69 -15.46 -0.75
C ASN A 158 -11.66 -15.61 -2.28
N LEU A 159 -10.65 -16.29 -2.83
CA LEU A 159 -10.47 -16.38 -4.27
C LEU A 159 -11.35 -17.47 -4.87
N HIS A 160 -12.17 -17.06 -5.84
CA HIS A 160 -13.03 -17.95 -6.61
C HIS A 160 -12.63 -17.94 -8.08
N ASP A 161 -12.96 -19.02 -8.76
CA ASP A 161 -12.80 -19.14 -10.20
C ASP A 161 -14.02 -18.66 -10.99
N HIS A 162 -14.01 -18.90 -12.31
CA HIS A 162 -15.09 -18.53 -13.22
C HIS A 162 -16.40 -19.29 -12.96
N GLN A 163 -16.34 -20.46 -12.31
CA GLN A 163 -17.49 -21.23 -11.88
C GLN A 163 -17.96 -20.82 -10.48
N ASN A 164 -17.33 -19.79 -9.89
CA ASN A 164 -17.57 -19.31 -8.53
C ASN A 164 -17.22 -20.35 -7.44
N GLU A 165 -16.30 -21.27 -7.75
CA GLU A 165 -15.78 -22.25 -6.81
C GLU A 165 -14.50 -21.75 -6.13
N LYS A 166 -14.32 -22.10 -4.86
CA LYS A 166 -13.12 -21.72 -4.10
C LYS A 166 -11.88 -22.36 -4.71
N ILE A 167 -10.88 -21.52 -5.04
CA ILE A 167 -9.60 -22.02 -5.55
C ILE A 167 -8.75 -22.61 -4.42
N PHE A 168 -8.80 -21.99 -3.23
CA PHE A 168 -8.05 -22.44 -2.05
C PHE A 168 -9.02 -22.80 -0.93
N HIS A 169 -8.94 -24.05 -0.47
CA HIS A 169 -9.71 -24.54 0.68
C HIS A 169 -9.07 -24.12 2.01
N THR A 170 -7.76 -23.91 2.02
CA THR A 170 -6.99 -23.52 3.21
C THR A 170 -5.87 -22.57 2.81
N VAL A 171 -5.66 -21.52 3.61
CA VAL A 171 -4.57 -20.56 3.48
C VAL A 171 -3.95 -20.40 4.86
N VAL A 172 -2.63 -20.59 4.95
CA VAL A 172 -1.84 -20.57 6.18
C VAL A 172 -0.55 -19.78 5.98
#